data_AF-A0A3D4G2E9-F1
#
_entry.id   AF-A0A3D4G2E9-F1
#
_cell.length_a   1.000
_cell.length_b   1.000
_cell.length_c   1.000
_cell.angle_alpha   90.00
_cell.angle_beta   90.00
_cell.angle_gamma   90.00
#
_symmetry.space_group_name_H-M   'P 1'
#
loop_
_entity.id
_entity.type
_entity.pdbx_description
1 polymer ?
#
loop_
_entity_poly.entity_id
_entity_poly.type
_entity_poly.pdbx_seq_one_letter_code
_entity_poly.pdbx_strand_id
1 'polypeptide(L)'
;MRGERQRAGGYHPGETGAVPPLPERLLPISEPMSVHRIVATAVVLLISSRSAATGQTIPSPYRFFETRQEVSASGGRISPGTGQFGYGPGPGQMTEVRYGLELSGPLSVEGVVSWIPTTRDIVDPSWLGGFRTIGSADVQLLSADVRFKLSLTGQRTWHNLNPFFFAGAGIVRDMAEVSSVELDLAVDDRFEFGNSFLGLLGGGMRWFVKGPWIVRVDAGLRMWKL
;
A
#
# COMPACT_ATOMS: atom_id res chain seq x y z
N MET A 1 18.51 -29.32 66.67
CA MET A 1 19.87 -28.72 66.62
C MET A 1 19.75 -27.32 66.02
N ARG A 2 20.47 -26.33 66.59
CA ARG A 2 20.37 -24.84 66.44
C ARG A 2 19.08 -24.23 67.00
N GLY A 3 19.03 -23.34 68.01
CA GLY A 3 19.99 -22.31 68.51
C GLY A 3 19.87 -21.07 67.62
N GLU A 4 19.56 -19.83 68.03
CA GLU A 4 19.68 -19.01 69.26
C GLU A 4 18.55 -17.93 69.26
N ARG A 5 17.83 -17.68 70.37
CA ARG A 5 17.94 -16.53 71.31
C ARG A 5 18.40 -15.16 70.76
N GLN A 6 17.55 -14.13 70.93
CA GLN A 6 17.81 -12.83 71.61
C GLN A 6 16.47 -12.03 71.68
N ARG A 7 15.80 -11.93 72.85
CA ARG A 7 15.78 -10.82 73.84
C ARG A 7 15.47 -9.44 73.24
N ALA A 8 14.28 -8.84 73.44
CA ALA A 8 13.65 -8.29 74.65
C ALA A 8 14.14 -6.87 75.03
N GLY A 9 13.18 -5.94 75.12
CA GLY A 9 13.32 -4.58 75.66
C GLY A 9 12.40 -3.63 74.90
N GLY A 10 11.55 -2.79 75.49
CA GLY A 10 11.29 -2.48 76.89
C GLY A 10 10.04 -1.59 76.95
N TYR A 11 9.38 -1.64 78.10
CA TYR A 11 8.16 -0.94 78.49
C TYR A 11 8.54 0.31 79.28
N HIS A 12 7.84 1.44 79.09
CA HIS A 12 7.33 2.29 80.19
C HIS A 12 6.55 3.53 79.68
N PRO A 13 5.67 4.11 80.52
CA PRO A 13 4.44 4.80 80.18
C PRO A 13 4.52 6.28 80.65
N GLY A 14 3.41 7.00 80.60
CA GLY A 14 3.27 8.31 81.25
C GLY A 14 2.38 9.20 80.40
N GLU A 15 1.13 9.41 80.81
CA GLU A 15 0.72 10.40 81.83
C GLU A 15 0.15 11.63 81.10
N THR A 16 -1.19 11.70 81.05
CA THR A 16 -2.05 12.58 81.85
C THR A 16 -2.08 14.03 81.37
N GLY A 17 -3.26 14.43 80.92
CA GLY A 17 -3.60 15.82 80.59
C GLY A 17 -5.07 15.91 80.18
N ALA A 18 -5.96 15.82 81.16
CA ALA A 18 -7.39 16.02 81.00
C ALA A 18 -7.74 17.52 80.96
N VAL A 19 -8.57 17.97 80.01
CA VAL A 19 -9.50 19.11 80.16
C VAL A 19 -10.75 18.85 79.29
N PRO A 20 -11.98 18.90 79.84
CA PRO A 20 -13.27 18.72 79.14
C PRO A 20 -13.95 20.09 78.84
N PRO A 21 -15.25 20.15 78.50
CA PRO A 21 -15.88 19.86 77.20
C PRO A 21 -16.51 21.13 76.56
N LEU A 22 -16.94 21.07 75.30
CA LEU A 22 -17.93 22.02 74.75
C LEU A 22 -18.95 21.28 73.85
N PRO A 23 -20.21 21.74 73.78
CA PRO A 23 -21.37 20.90 73.52
C PRO A 23 -21.75 20.71 72.05
N GLU A 24 -22.53 19.64 71.88
CA GLU A 24 -23.43 19.25 70.78
C GLU A 24 -23.65 20.24 69.62
N ARG A 25 -23.28 19.79 68.43
CA ARG A 25 -24.08 20.01 67.22
C ARG A 25 -24.07 18.74 66.35
N LEU A 26 -25.15 17.96 66.46
CA LEU A 26 -25.58 16.96 65.49
C LEU A 26 -25.97 17.70 64.20
N LEU A 27 -25.46 17.34 63.02
CA LEU A 27 -26.02 16.41 61.99
C LEU A 27 -25.38 16.81 60.63
N PRO A 28 -25.47 16.06 59.51
CA PRO A 28 -25.87 14.66 59.29
C PRO A 28 -24.87 13.84 58.43
N ILE A 29 -25.03 12.51 58.48
CA ILE A 29 -24.96 11.50 57.41
C ILE A 29 -23.95 11.73 56.27
N SER A 30 -22.92 10.88 56.27
CA SER A 30 -21.93 10.70 55.21
C SER A 30 -22.52 10.13 53.91
N GLU A 31 -22.39 10.85 52.80
CA GLU A 31 -22.39 10.26 51.46
C GLU A 31 -20.94 9.94 51.03
N PRO A 32 -20.69 8.80 50.34
CA PRO A 32 -19.35 8.47 49.87
C PRO A 32 -18.95 9.36 48.67
N MET A 33 -17.91 10.18 48.87
CA MET A 33 -17.28 10.98 47.80
C MET A 33 -16.66 10.07 46.73
N SER A 34 -17.17 10.18 45.51
CA SER A 34 -16.60 9.62 44.29
C SER A 34 -15.33 10.39 43.90
N VAL A 35 -14.17 9.73 43.96
CA VAL A 35 -12.87 10.29 43.58
C VAL A 35 -12.66 10.13 42.08
N HIS A 36 -12.87 11.20 41.31
CA HIS A 36 -12.44 11.26 39.91
C HIS A 36 -11.01 11.82 39.83
N ARG A 37 -10.04 10.96 39.47
CA ARG A 37 -8.66 11.37 39.21
C ARG A 37 -8.57 12.00 37.81
N ILE A 38 -8.39 13.32 37.75
CA ILE A 38 -8.02 14.01 36.51
C ILE A 38 -6.49 14.02 36.41
N VAL A 39 -5.95 13.33 35.40
CA VAL A 39 -4.53 13.40 35.04
C VAL A 39 -4.40 14.48 33.97
N ALA A 40 -3.82 15.62 34.32
CA ALA A 40 -3.52 16.70 33.37
C ALA A 40 -2.14 16.45 32.73
N THR A 41 -2.11 16.26 31.41
CA THR A 41 -0.86 16.20 30.63
C THR A 41 -0.52 17.61 30.13
N ALA A 42 0.60 18.18 30.56
CA ALA A 42 1.08 19.48 30.11
C ALA A 42 1.86 19.34 28.79
N VAL A 43 1.41 20.02 27.73
CA VAL A 43 2.14 20.16 26.46
C VAL A 43 2.89 21.49 26.48
N VAL A 44 4.22 21.44 26.48
CA VAL A 44 5.09 22.62 26.32
C VAL A 44 5.29 22.89 24.83
N LEU A 45 4.76 24.00 24.33
CA LEU A 45 4.96 24.49 22.97
C LEU A 45 6.27 25.28 22.88
N LEU A 46 7.30 24.70 22.25
CA LEU A 46 8.52 25.41 21.86
C LEU A 46 8.28 26.13 20.53
N ILE A 47 7.98 27.44 20.61
CA ILE A 47 7.91 28.32 19.44
C ILE A 47 9.33 28.60 18.96
N SER A 48 9.77 27.87 17.93
CA SER A 48 11.06 28.10 17.28
C SER A 48 10.92 29.22 16.25
N SER A 49 11.54 30.37 16.53
CA SER A 49 11.64 31.50 15.59
C SER A 49 12.38 31.08 14.32
N ARG A 50 11.67 30.89 13.21
CA ARG A 50 12.29 30.65 11.89
C ARG A 50 12.82 31.96 11.33
N SER A 51 14.11 32.21 11.45
CA SER A 51 14.76 33.27 10.67
C SER A 51 14.85 32.82 9.21
N ALA A 52 14.17 33.53 8.31
CA ALA A 52 14.24 33.27 6.87
C ALA A 52 15.58 33.80 6.34
N ALA A 53 16.61 32.94 6.31
CA ALA A 53 17.81 33.21 5.53
C ALA A 53 17.43 33.25 4.05
N THR A 54 17.51 34.43 3.43
CA THR A 54 17.27 34.58 1.98
C THR A 54 18.51 34.10 1.25
N GLY A 55 18.49 32.85 0.79
CA GLY A 55 19.55 32.27 -0.03
C GLY A 55 19.58 32.87 -1.44
N GLN A 56 20.75 32.87 -2.07
CA GLN A 56 20.91 33.24 -3.47
C GLN A 56 20.06 32.32 -4.38
N THR A 57 19.15 32.90 -5.14
CA THR A 57 18.32 32.17 -6.11
C THR A 57 19.09 32.03 -7.43
N ILE A 58 19.62 30.84 -7.70
CA ILE A 58 20.18 30.50 -9.02
C ILE A 58 19.04 29.93 -9.87
N PRO A 59 18.70 30.53 -11.03
CA PRO A 59 17.71 29.98 -11.93
C PRO A 59 18.21 28.64 -12.48
N SER A 60 17.64 27.54 -11.98
CA SER A 60 17.97 26.18 -12.39
C SER A 60 16.74 25.52 -13.02
N PRO A 61 16.91 24.77 -14.13
CA PRO A 61 15.82 23.94 -14.66
C PRO A 61 15.50 22.78 -13.70
N TYR A 62 16.38 22.50 -12.73
CA TYR A 62 16.17 21.47 -11.73
C TYR A 62 15.41 21.97 -10.52
N ARG A 63 14.27 21.34 -10.25
CA ARG A 63 13.41 21.68 -9.10
C ARG A 63 13.09 20.44 -8.28
N PHE A 64 13.18 20.55 -6.96
CA PHE A 64 12.73 19.49 -6.06
C PHE A 64 11.21 19.35 -6.13
N PHE A 65 10.72 18.13 -5.97
CA PHE A 65 9.30 17.86 -5.74
C PHE A 65 9.15 17.33 -4.31
N GLU A 66 8.12 17.80 -3.61
CA GLU A 66 7.88 17.47 -2.19
C GLU A 66 6.94 16.28 -2.02
N THR A 67 6.29 15.85 -3.09
CA THR A 67 5.33 14.74 -3.10
C THR A 67 6.02 13.44 -2.71
N ARG A 68 5.68 12.90 -1.54
CA ARG A 68 6.17 11.59 -1.07
C ARG A 68 5.23 10.43 -1.38
N GLN A 69 3.95 10.74 -1.60
CA GLN A 69 2.92 9.76 -1.88
C GLN A 69 2.14 10.20 -3.11
N GLU A 70 1.83 9.25 -3.98
CA GLU A 70 1.12 9.51 -5.23
C GLU A 70 0.00 8.47 -5.37
N VAL A 71 -1.20 8.93 -5.71
CA VAL A 71 -2.29 8.05 -6.18
C VAL A 71 -2.57 8.45 -7.62
N SER A 72 -2.63 7.47 -8.51
CA SER A 72 -3.00 7.70 -9.90
C SER A 72 -3.91 6.61 -10.44
N ALA A 73 -4.74 7.01 -11.40
CA ALA A 73 -5.45 6.10 -12.28
C ALA A 73 -4.93 6.32 -13.70
N SER A 74 -4.76 5.25 -14.46
CA SER A 74 -4.29 5.33 -15.84
C SER A 74 -5.01 4.32 -16.73
N GLY A 75 -4.98 4.58 -18.03
CA GLY A 75 -5.53 3.72 -19.06
C GLY A 75 -4.51 3.53 -20.18
N GLY A 76 -4.52 2.36 -20.81
CA GLY A 76 -3.58 2.01 -21.85
C GLY A 76 -4.02 0.81 -22.68
N ARG A 77 -3.10 0.29 -23.48
CA ARG A 77 -3.29 -0.95 -24.25
C ARG A 77 -2.24 -1.96 -23.86
N ILE A 78 -2.61 -3.23 -23.99
CA ILE A 78 -1.71 -4.36 -23.85
C ILE A 78 -1.87 -5.27 -25.06
N SER A 79 -0.78 -5.89 -25.49
CA SER A 79 -0.78 -6.83 -26.61
C SER A 79 0.05 -8.06 -26.20
N PRO A 80 -0.54 -8.97 -25.40
CA PRO A 80 0.14 -10.18 -24.99
C PRO A 80 0.39 -11.10 -26.18
N GLY A 81 1.41 -11.95 -26.08
CA GLY A 81 1.55 -13.08 -26.99
C GLY A 81 0.50 -14.13 -26.65
N THR A 82 -0.28 -14.57 -27.64
CA THR A 82 -1.34 -15.58 -27.46
C THR A 82 -0.81 -17.02 -27.45
N GLY A 83 0.50 -17.21 -27.57
CA GLY A 83 1.15 -18.53 -27.69
C GLY A 83 1.05 -19.14 -29.10
N GLN A 84 1.71 -20.28 -29.32
CA GLN A 84 1.78 -20.92 -30.65
C GLN A 84 0.39 -21.30 -31.21
N PHE A 85 -0.56 -21.59 -30.32
CA PHE A 85 -1.89 -22.08 -30.67
C PHE A 85 -3.01 -21.04 -30.41
N GLY A 86 -2.67 -19.80 -30.02
CA GLY A 86 -3.68 -18.75 -29.84
C GLY A 86 -4.50 -18.81 -28.55
N TYR A 87 -4.21 -19.73 -27.63
CA TYR A 87 -4.97 -19.89 -26.37
C TYR A 87 -4.86 -18.71 -25.41
N GLY A 88 -3.76 -17.95 -25.48
CA GLY A 88 -3.51 -16.86 -24.57
C GLY A 88 -4.44 -15.66 -24.79
N PRO A 89 -4.55 -14.78 -23.78
CA PRO A 89 -5.33 -13.55 -23.91
C PRO A 89 -4.85 -12.67 -25.06
N GLY A 90 -5.78 -12.18 -25.87
CA GLY A 90 -5.50 -11.29 -27.00
C GLY A 90 -5.20 -9.85 -26.57
N PRO A 91 -4.91 -8.96 -27.55
CA PRO A 91 -4.74 -7.54 -27.29
C PRO A 91 -6.00 -6.89 -26.72
N GLY A 92 -5.83 -6.01 -25.74
CA GLY A 92 -6.95 -5.41 -25.01
C GLY A 92 -6.63 -4.03 -24.45
N GLN A 93 -7.68 -3.39 -23.93
CA GLN A 93 -7.52 -2.19 -23.12
C GLN A 93 -7.13 -2.58 -21.70
N MET A 94 -6.41 -1.70 -21.03
CA MET A 94 -5.98 -1.89 -19.65
C MET A 94 -6.28 -0.62 -18.86
N THR A 95 -6.90 -0.78 -17.70
CA THR A 95 -7.07 0.29 -16.72
C THR A 95 -6.31 -0.10 -15.47
N GLU A 96 -5.60 0.84 -14.86
CA GLU A 96 -4.87 0.59 -13.62
C GLU A 96 -5.05 1.69 -12.59
N VAL A 97 -4.96 1.30 -11.32
CA VAL A 97 -4.85 2.18 -10.17
C VAL A 97 -3.51 1.92 -9.51
N ARG A 98 -2.82 3.00 -9.14
CA ARG A 98 -1.47 2.96 -8.60
C ARG A 98 -1.39 3.79 -7.34
N TYR A 99 -0.69 3.24 -6.35
CA TYR A 99 -0.22 3.97 -5.18
C TYR A 99 1.30 3.91 -5.14
N GLY A 100 1.94 5.08 -5.07
CA GLY A 100 3.40 5.24 -5.06
C GLY A 100 3.90 5.87 -3.77
N LEU A 101 5.04 5.38 -3.30
CA LEU A 101 5.79 5.91 -2.17
C LEU A 101 7.21 6.24 -2.63
N GLU A 102 7.57 7.53 -2.59
CA GLU A 102 8.93 8.00 -2.85
C GLU A 102 9.81 7.65 -1.63
N LEU A 103 10.85 6.85 -1.87
CA LEU A 103 11.83 6.49 -0.87
C LEU A 103 12.97 7.53 -0.89
N SER A 104 14.15 7.16 -0.40
CA SER A 104 15.31 8.04 -0.43
C SER A 104 15.98 8.07 -1.81
N GLY A 105 16.52 9.25 -2.16
CA GLY A 105 17.26 9.43 -3.40
C GLY A 105 16.40 9.18 -4.65
N PRO A 106 16.86 8.39 -5.62
CA PRO A 106 16.14 8.14 -6.87
C PRO A 106 15.09 7.03 -6.77
N LEU A 107 14.98 6.33 -5.64
CA LEU A 107 14.18 5.11 -5.53
C LEU A 107 12.76 5.41 -5.04
N SER A 108 11.79 4.73 -5.62
CA SER A 108 10.42 4.66 -5.11
C SER A 108 9.85 3.26 -5.24
N VAL A 109 8.79 2.97 -4.48
CA VAL A 109 8.01 1.72 -4.58
C VAL A 109 6.58 2.05 -4.98
N GLU A 110 5.96 1.21 -5.79
CA GLU A 110 4.61 1.39 -6.29
C GLU A 110 3.83 0.09 -6.18
N GLY A 111 2.60 0.14 -5.66
CA GLY A 111 1.61 -0.93 -5.77
C GLY A 111 0.63 -0.61 -6.88
N VAL A 112 0.34 -1.59 -7.74
CA VAL A 112 -0.53 -1.40 -8.91
C VAL A 112 -1.56 -2.52 -8.98
N VAL A 113 -2.80 -2.15 -9.26
CA VAL A 113 -3.87 -3.07 -9.62
C VAL A 113 -4.31 -2.74 -11.04
N SER A 114 -4.39 -3.74 -11.93
CA SER A 114 -4.83 -3.55 -13.32
C SER A 114 -6.00 -4.46 -13.65
N TRP A 115 -6.97 -3.95 -14.40
CA TRP A 115 -8.06 -4.71 -15.00
C TRP A 115 -7.94 -4.64 -16.53
N ILE A 116 -8.03 -5.82 -17.18
CA ILE A 116 -7.75 -6.00 -18.60
C ILE A 116 -8.84 -6.90 -19.21
N PRO A 117 -9.94 -6.31 -19.71
CA PRO A 117 -10.90 -7.05 -20.51
C PRO A 117 -10.33 -7.34 -21.90
N THR A 118 -10.40 -8.60 -22.32
CA THR A 118 -9.91 -9.07 -23.63
C THR A 118 -10.66 -10.34 -24.06
N THR A 119 -10.26 -10.92 -25.18
CA THR A 119 -10.80 -12.18 -25.70
C THR A 119 -9.67 -13.17 -25.98
N ARG A 120 -9.99 -14.46 -26.01
CA ARG A 120 -9.09 -15.51 -26.48
C ARG A 120 -9.81 -16.44 -27.45
N ASP A 121 -9.05 -17.15 -28.27
CA ASP A 121 -9.60 -18.18 -29.15
C ASP A 121 -9.90 -19.47 -28.37
N ILE A 122 -10.99 -20.14 -28.73
CA ILE A 122 -11.34 -21.49 -28.28
C ILE A 122 -10.94 -22.44 -29.39
N VAL A 123 -10.03 -23.37 -29.11
CA VAL A 123 -9.51 -24.32 -30.09
C VAL A 123 -9.88 -25.73 -29.65
N ASP A 124 -10.39 -26.53 -30.58
CA ASP A 124 -10.70 -27.95 -30.39
C ASP A 124 -9.46 -28.79 -30.77
N PRO A 125 -8.83 -29.49 -29.80
CA PRO A 125 -7.68 -30.35 -30.05
C PRO A 125 -8.07 -31.74 -30.58
N SER A 126 -9.35 -32.14 -30.49
CA SER A 126 -9.83 -33.49 -30.83
C SER A 126 -10.03 -33.71 -32.34
N TRP A 127 -9.96 -32.64 -33.13
CA TRP A 127 -10.20 -32.69 -34.56
C TRP A 127 -9.05 -33.40 -35.32
N LEU A 128 -9.40 -34.46 -36.06
CA LEU A 128 -8.45 -35.31 -36.80
C LEU A 128 -7.63 -34.57 -37.88
N GLY A 129 -8.04 -33.35 -38.27
CA GLY A 129 -7.33 -32.48 -39.22
C GLY A 129 -6.36 -31.47 -38.58
N GLY A 130 -6.17 -31.50 -37.26
CA GLY A 130 -5.35 -30.56 -36.49
C GLY A 130 -6.16 -29.53 -35.70
N PHE A 131 -5.47 -28.55 -35.11
CA PHE A 131 -6.07 -27.49 -34.27
C PHE A 131 -7.08 -26.65 -35.06
N ARG A 132 -8.34 -26.66 -34.62
CA ARG A 132 -9.41 -25.85 -35.22
C ARG A 132 -9.98 -24.87 -34.20
N THR A 133 -9.96 -23.57 -34.52
CA THR A 133 -10.70 -22.57 -33.76
C THR A 133 -12.20 -22.79 -33.95
N ILE A 134 -12.92 -22.99 -32.84
CA ILE A 134 -14.36 -23.24 -32.80
C ILE A 134 -15.15 -22.05 -32.26
N GLY A 135 -14.48 -21.07 -31.66
CA GLY A 135 -15.09 -19.84 -31.17
C GLY A 135 -14.11 -18.92 -30.47
N SER A 136 -14.64 -17.93 -29.75
CA SER A 136 -13.89 -17.01 -28.90
C SER A 136 -14.53 -16.94 -27.52
N ALA A 137 -13.71 -16.84 -26.48
CA ALA A 137 -14.14 -16.64 -25.10
C ALA A 137 -13.72 -15.26 -24.61
N ASP A 138 -14.59 -14.63 -23.80
CA ASP A 138 -14.23 -13.43 -23.05
C ASP A 138 -13.25 -13.80 -21.94
N VAL A 139 -12.28 -12.92 -21.70
CA VAL A 139 -11.25 -13.05 -20.67
C VAL A 139 -11.21 -11.75 -19.87
N GLN A 140 -11.18 -11.86 -18.55
CA GLN A 140 -11.10 -10.69 -17.67
C GLN A 140 -9.90 -10.84 -16.75
N LEU A 141 -8.76 -10.30 -17.17
CA LEU A 141 -7.56 -10.40 -16.34
C LEU A 141 -7.58 -9.32 -15.26
N LEU A 142 -7.40 -9.75 -14.02
CA LEU A 142 -7.06 -8.90 -12.89
C LEU A 142 -5.60 -9.16 -12.51
N SER A 143 -4.80 -8.10 -12.42
CA SER A 143 -3.42 -8.17 -11.93
C SER A 143 -3.20 -7.31 -10.71
N ALA A 144 -2.33 -7.78 -9.82
CA ALA A 144 -1.82 -7.03 -8.68
C ALA A 144 -0.30 -7.19 -8.63
N ASP A 145 0.43 -6.07 -8.56
CA ASP A 145 1.88 -6.09 -8.65
C ASP A 145 2.56 -4.97 -7.84
N VAL A 146 3.83 -5.20 -7.52
CA VAL A 146 4.72 -4.25 -6.85
C VAL A 146 5.87 -3.90 -7.80
N ARG A 147 6.15 -2.60 -7.94
CA ARG A 147 7.20 -2.06 -8.81
C ARG A 147 8.19 -1.22 -8.01
N PHE A 148 9.46 -1.41 -8.27
CA PHE A 148 10.50 -0.44 -7.92
C PHE A 148 10.70 0.50 -9.09
N LYS A 149 10.71 1.81 -8.81
CA LYS A 149 10.96 2.86 -9.81
C LYS A 149 12.24 3.61 -9.45
N LEU A 150 13.07 3.83 -10.46
CA LEU A 150 14.31 4.59 -10.37
C LEU A 150 14.19 5.86 -11.23
N SER A 151 14.21 7.01 -10.56
CA SER A 151 14.17 8.30 -11.22
C SER A 151 15.56 8.73 -11.71
N LEU A 152 15.67 9.07 -13.00
CA LEU A 152 16.92 9.50 -13.62
C LEU A 152 17.41 10.86 -13.13
N THR A 153 16.50 11.70 -12.63
CA THR A 153 16.84 13.01 -12.07
C THR A 153 16.80 13.02 -10.53
N GLY A 154 16.71 11.84 -9.91
CA GLY A 154 16.62 11.68 -8.46
C GLY A 154 15.37 12.36 -7.87
N GLN A 155 15.54 13.06 -6.75
CA GLN A 155 14.47 13.83 -6.10
C GLN A 155 14.19 15.19 -6.77
N ARG A 156 14.62 15.36 -8.02
CA ARG A 156 14.46 16.58 -8.79
C ARG A 156 13.72 16.29 -10.09
N THR A 157 13.11 17.33 -10.63
CA THR A 157 12.61 17.38 -12.00
C THR A 157 13.61 18.14 -12.87
N TRP A 158 13.61 17.92 -14.18
CA TRP A 158 14.29 18.74 -15.19
C TRP A 158 13.23 19.36 -16.09
N HIS A 159 13.06 20.68 -16.07
CA HIS A 159 11.93 21.35 -16.72
C HIS A 159 10.56 20.75 -16.33
N ASN A 160 10.40 20.41 -15.04
CA ASN A 160 9.21 19.72 -14.50
C ASN A 160 9.01 18.29 -15.01
N LEU A 161 9.98 17.71 -15.70
CA LEU A 161 9.98 16.32 -16.14
C LEU A 161 10.80 15.45 -15.20
N ASN A 162 10.38 14.22 -15.00
CA ASN A 162 11.08 13.22 -14.19
C ASN A 162 11.04 11.88 -14.95
N PRO A 163 12.06 11.61 -15.77
CA PRO A 163 12.17 10.34 -16.47
C PRO A 163 12.52 9.23 -15.48
N PHE A 164 12.02 8.02 -15.70
CA PHE A 164 12.26 6.89 -14.81
C PHE A 164 12.29 5.54 -15.54
N PHE A 165 12.92 4.57 -14.89
CA PHE A 165 12.76 3.15 -15.19
C PHE A 165 12.00 2.47 -14.06
N PHE A 166 11.37 1.35 -14.35
CA PHE A 166 10.77 0.50 -13.33
C PHE A 166 10.95 -0.97 -13.64
N ALA A 167 11.01 -1.77 -12.59
CA ALA A 167 10.93 -3.22 -12.65
C ALA A 167 10.06 -3.73 -11.51
N GLY A 168 9.40 -4.85 -11.69
CA GLY A 168 8.47 -5.35 -10.69
C GLY A 168 8.05 -6.78 -10.91
N ALA A 169 7.27 -7.27 -9.96
CA ALA A 169 6.65 -8.57 -10.03
C ALA A 169 5.26 -8.55 -9.39
N GLY A 170 4.43 -9.50 -9.79
CA GLY A 170 3.08 -9.63 -9.27
C GLY A 170 2.42 -10.92 -9.71
N ILE A 171 1.10 -10.89 -9.65
CA ILE A 171 0.23 -11.98 -10.07
C ILE A 171 -0.81 -11.46 -11.06
N VAL A 172 -1.22 -12.33 -11.97
CA VAL A 172 -2.35 -12.11 -12.89
C VAL A 172 -3.27 -13.32 -12.83
N ARG A 173 -4.57 -13.06 -12.87
CA ARG A 173 -5.62 -14.08 -12.81
C ARG A 173 -6.74 -13.75 -13.77
N ASP A 174 -7.29 -14.76 -14.42
CA ASP A 174 -8.54 -14.64 -15.17
C ASP A 174 -9.75 -14.76 -14.23
N MET A 175 -10.68 -13.82 -14.36
CA MET A 175 -11.92 -13.71 -13.60
C MET A 175 -13.17 -13.92 -14.47
N ALA A 176 -13.01 -14.19 -15.77
CA ALA A 176 -14.14 -14.47 -16.63
C ALA A 176 -14.83 -15.79 -16.27
N GLU A 177 -16.14 -15.86 -16.55
CA GLU A 177 -16.89 -17.11 -16.48
C GLU A 177 -16.59 -17.97 -17.71
N VAL A 178 -16.73 -19.29 -17.56
CA VAL A 178 -16.52 -20.24 -18.67
C VAL A 178 -17.54 -19.98 -19.77
N SER A 179 -17.07 -19.86 -21.01
CA SER A 179 -17.95 -19.60 -22.16
C SER A 179 -18.86 -20.79 -22.47
N SER A 180 -20.06 -20.54 -23.00
CA SER A 180 -21.00 -21.61 -23.37
C SER A 180 -20.44 -22.57 -24.43
N VAL A 181 -19.62 -22.07 -25.35
CA VAL A 181 -18.95 -22.87 -26.40
C VAL A 181 -17.90 -23.80 -25.80
N GLU A 182 -17.25 -23.40 -24.72
CA GLU A 182 -16.27 -24.23 -24.00
C GLU A 182 -16.93 -25.31 -23.14
N LEU A 183 -18.22 -25.16 -22.82
CA LEU A 183 -18.98 -26.23 -22.17
C LEU A 183 -19.23 -27.43 -23.10
N ASP A 184 -19.15 -27.23 -24.42
CA ASP A 184 -19.25 -28.30 -25.42
C ASP A 184 -17.96 -29.13 -25.52
N LEU A 185 -16.84 -28.62 -24.98
CA LEU A 185 -15.58 -29.37 -24.86
C LEU A 185 -15.62 -30.29 -23.62
N ALA A 186 -14.92 -31.43 -23.73
CA ALA A 186 -14.65 -32.30 -22.59
C ALA A 186 -13.93 -31.49 -21.49
N VAL A 187 -14.21 -31.81 -20.22
CA VAL A 187 -13.66 -31.04 -19.08
C VAL A 187 -12.13 -30.96 -19.12
N ASP A 188 -11.47 -32.04 -19.53
CA ASP A 188 -10.01 -32.13 -19.64
C ASP A 188 -9.42 -31.31 -20.82
N ASP A 189 -10.25 -30.88 -21.77
CA ASP A 189 -9.85 -30.10 -22.95
C ASP A 189 -10.11 -28.59 -22.81
N ARG A 190 -10.63 -28.14 -21.65
CA ARG A 190 -10.93 -26.73 -21.39
C ARG A 190 -9.68 -25.98 -20.97
N PHE A 191 -9.54 -24.74 -21.44
CA PHE A 191 -8.36 -23.94 -21.11
C PHE A 191 -8.58 -23.17 -19.80
N GLU A 192 -7.67 -23.38 -18.85
CA GLU A 192 -7.64 -22.63 -17.60
C GLU A 192 -6.39 -21.74 -17.53
N PHE A 193 -6.58 -20.42 -17.59
CA PHE A 193 -5.49 -19.46 -17.44
C PHE A 193 -4.85 -19.52 -16.03
N GLY A 194 -5.64 -19.85 -15.01
CA GLY A 194 -5.17 -19.99 -13.63
C GLY A 194 -4.60 -18.69 -13.02
N ASN A 195 -3.74 -18.87 -12.01
CA ASN A 195 -2.92 -17.79 -11.45
C ASN A 195 -1.52 -17.87 -12.07
N SER A 196 -1.07 -16.81 -12.75
CA SER A 196 0.31 -16.73 -13.25
C SER A 196 1.10 -15.65 -12.53
N PHE A 197 2.39 -15.92 -12.34
CA PHE A 197 3.36 -14.90 -11.98
C PHE A 197 3.54 -13.90 -13.12
N LEU A 198 3.67 -12.63 -12.75
CA LEU A 198 3.87 -11.50 -13.65
C LEU A 198 5.24 -10.88 -13.36
N GLY A 199 6.09 -10.77 -14.36
CA GLY A 199 7.31 -9.95 -14.35
C GLY A 199 7.08 -8.67 -15.15
N LEU A 200 7.61 -7.54 -14.65
CA LEU A 200 7.46 -6.22 -15.25
C LEU A 200 8.82 -5.55 -15.44
N LEU A 201 9.02 -4.92 -16.59
CA LEU A 201 10.16 -4.04 -16.85
C LEU A 201 9.72 -2.94 -17.82
N GLY A 202 10.08 -1.69 -17.53
CA GLY A 202 9.73 -0.59 -18.42
C GLY A 202 10.34 0.74 -18.00
N GLY A 203 9.84 1.79 -18.64
CA GLY A 203 10.22 3.15 -18.33
C GLY A 203 9.13 4.13 -18.70
N GLY A 204 9.31 5.36 -18.28
CA GLY A 204 8.34 6.39 -18.53
C GLY A 204 8.80 7.78 -18.14
N MET A 205 7.84 8.69 -18.16
CA MET A 205 8.03 10.09 -17.86
C MET A 205 6.90 10.55 -16.95
N ARG A 206 7.26 11.28 -15.88
CA ARG A 206 6.31 12.12 -15.14
C ARG A 206 6.50 13.57 -15.53
N TRP A 207 5.39 14.28 -15.70
CA TRP A 207 5.34 15.72 -15.90
C TRP A 207 4.57 16.37 -14.75
N PHE A 208 5.27 17.20 -13.99
CA PHE A 208 4.72 17.97 -12.86
C PHE A 208 4.12 19.26 -13.40
N VAL A 209 2.79 19.32 -13.48
CA VAL A 209 2.11 20.43 -14.16
C VAL A 209 2.02 21.65 -13.22
N LYS A 210 1.19 21.54 -12.18
CA LYS A 210 1.01 22.58 -11.17
C LYS A 210 0.41 21.97 -9.90
N GLY A 211 0.92 22.37 -8.74
CA GLY A 211 0.44 21.86 -7.46
C GLY A 211 0.60 20.34 -7.37
N PRO A 212 -0.44 19.59 -6.97
CA PRO A 212 -0.37 18.14 -6.79
C PRO A 212 -0.52 17.35 -8.10
N TRP A 213 -0.77 18.01 -9.23
CA TRP A 213 -1.12 17.33 -10.48
C TRP A 213 0.12 16.86 -11.25
N ILE A 214 0.14 15.56 -11.51
CA ILE A 214 1.19 14.87 -12.26
C ILE A 214 0.53 14.15 -13.43
N VAL A 215 1.08 14.33 -14.63
CA VAL A 215 0.75 13.53 -15.80
C VAL A 215 1.86 12.50 -15.99
N ARG A 216 1.50 11.25 -16.27
CA ARG A 216 2.46 10.16 -16.46
C ARG A 216 2.17 9.41 -17.75
N VAL A 217 3.25 9.04 -18.43
CA VAL A 217 3.22 8.10 -19.56
C VAL A 217 4.30 7.06 -19.31
N ASP A 218 3.95 5.78 -19.45
CA ASP A 218 4.91 4.69 -19.39
C ASP A 218 4.63 3.60 -20.43
N ALA A 219 5.69 2.85 -20.73
CA ALA A 219 5.66 1.70 -21.62
C ALA A 219 6.62 0.63 -21.06
N GLY A 220 6.32 -0.63 -21.33
CA GLY A 220 7.12 -1.72 -20.82
C GLY A 220 6.66 -3.09 -21.26
N LEU A 221 7.40 -4.08 -20.80
CA LEU A 221 7.13 -5.50 -20.99
C LEU A 221 6.43 -6.04 -19.76
N ARG A 222 5.37 -6.81 -19.99
CA ARG A 222 4.71 -7.65 -19.01
C ARG A 222 4.91 -9.10 -19.44
N MET A 223 5.50 -9.90 -18.57
CA MET A 223 5.88 -11.28 -18.85
C MET A 223 5.12 -12.18 -17.90
N TRP A 224 4.38 -13.14 -18.43
CA TRP A 224 3.74 -14.18 -17.64
C TRP A 224 3.78 -15.48 -18.42
N LYS A 225 3.58 -16.60 -17.72
CA LYS A 225 3.50 -17.90 -18.35
C LYS A 225 2.05 -18.17 -18.74
N LEU A 226 1.88 -18.72 -19.95
CA LEU A 226 0.65 -19.38 -20.39
C LEU A 226 0.75 -20.87 -20.10
#